data_AF-A0A1F6K640-F1
#
_entry.id   AF-A0A1F6K640-F1
#
_cell.length_a   1.000
_cell.length_b   1.000
_cell.length_c   1.000
_cell.angle_alpha   90.00
_cell.angle_beta   90.00
_cell.angle_gamma   90.00
#
_symmetry.space_group_name_H-M   'P 1'
#
loop_
_entity.id
_entity.type
_entity.pdbx_description
1 polymer ?
#
loop_
_entity_poly.entity_id
_entity_poly.type
_entity_poly.pdbx_seq_one_letter_code
_entity_poly.pdbx_strand_id
1 'polypeptide(L)'
;MRARQNFTYIIEKIFNPQEIFNFIQKHANLNDYEMYQTFNMGMDYAIFIPEKDAAKAQKIIIKNKFQSINAGHVEKGEKQVIVKLKNIIFKGETLDLR
;
A
#
# COMPACT_ATOMS: atom_id res chain seq x y z
N MET A 1 6.80 -1.45 -10.63
CA MET A 1 7.44 -2.74 -10.27
C MET A 1 6.38 -3.65 -9.66
N ARG A 2 5.84 -4.60 -10.44
CA ARG A 2 4.93 -5.65 -9.94
C ARG A 2 5.35 -6.97 -10.59
N ALA A 3 5.14 -8.09 -9.91
CA ALA A 3 5.43 -9.40 -10.47
C ALA A 3 4.69 -9.58 -11.82
N ARG A 4 5.29 -10.34 -12.74
CA ARG A 4 4.66 -10.64 -14.05
C ARG A 4 3.47 -11.59 -13.89
N GLN A 5 3.49 -12.42 -12.85
CA GLN A 5 2.44 -13.35 -12.51
C GLN A 5 1.22 -12.64 -11.94
N ASN A 6 0.06 -13.28 -12.06
CA ASN A 6 -1.18 -12.78 -11.48
C ASN A 6 -1.18 -13.05 -9.96
N PHE A 7 -1.23 -11.95 -9.21
CA PHE A 7 -1.32 -11.95 -7.75
C PHE A 7 -2.29 -10.86 -7.29
N THR A 8 -3.07 -11.20 -6.27
CA THR A 8 -3.85 -10.24 -5.48
C THR A 8 -2.96 -9.75 -4.33
N TYR A 9 -2.74 -8.45 -4.26
CA TYR A 9 -2.04 -7.79 -3.16
C TYR A 9 -3.08 -7.26 -2.19
N ILE A 10 -3.13 -7.82 -0.99
CA ILE A 10 -4.13 -7.49 0.02
C ILE A 10 -3.48 -6.62 1.08
N ILE A 11 -3.88 -5.35 1.13
CA ILE A 11 -3.45 -4.37 2.12
C ILE A 11 -4.56 -4.23 3.16
N GLU A 12 -4.30 -4.77 4.34
CA GLU A 12 -5.24 -4.85 5.47
C GLU A 12 -5.03 -3.72 6.48
N LYS A 13 -3.80 -3.22 6.57
CA LYS A 13 -3.40 -2.16 7.49
C LYS A 13 -2.65 -1.09 6.73
N ILE A 14 -2.95 0.15 7.06
CA ILE A 14 -2.31 1.34 6.53
C ILE A 14 -2.00 2.30 7.68
N PHE A 15 -1.01 3.17 7.51
CA PHE A 15 -0.83 4.28 8.44
C PHE A 15 -1.95 5.32 8.26
N ASN A 16 -2.17 6.14 9.28
CA ASN A 16 -2.95 7.35 9.12
C ASN A 16 -2.18 8.31 8.22
N PRO A 17 -2.79 8.85 7.15
CA PRO A 17 -2.13 9.83 6.30
C PRO A 17 -1.72 11.08 7.07
N GLN A 18 -0.57 11.66 6.73
CA GLN A 18 -0.13 12.96 7.23
C GLN A 18 -1.13 14.05 6.82
N GLU A 19 -1.21 15.12 7.61
CA GLU A 19 -2.21 16.19 7.44
C GLU A 19 -2.19 16.84 6.06
N ILE A 20 -1.04 16.87 5.39
CA ILE A 20 -0.92 17.38 4.02
C ILE A 20 -1.81 16.62 3.02
N PHE A 21 -1.99 15.31 3.19
CA PHE A 21 -2.86 14.54 2.32
C PHE A 21 -4.33 14.88 2.55
N ASN A 22 -4.74 15.12 3.80
CA ASN A 22 -6.09 15.58 4.12
C ASN A 22 -6.35 16.98 3.53
N PHE A 23 -5.35 17.86 3.58
CA PHE A 23 -5.40 19.18 2.96
C PHE A 23 -5.58 19.07 1.44
N ILE A 24 -4.74 18.28 0.76
CA ILE A 24 -4.84 18.08 -0.69
C ILE A 24 -6.20 17.49 -1.06
N GLN A 25 -6.64 16.43 -0.38
CA GLN A 25 -7.91 15.77 -0.65
C GLN A 25 -9.08 16.75 -0.59
N LYS A 26 -9.13 17.56 0.47
CA LYS A 26 -10.17 18.57 0.66
C LYS A 26 -10.15 19.66 -0.42
N HIS A 27 -8.98 20.22 -0.70
CA HIS A 27 -8.86 21.39 -1.57
C HIS A 27 -8.90 21.05 -3.07
N ALA A 28 -8.50 19.83 -3.45
CA ALA A 28 -8.63 19.32 -4.81
C ALA A 28 -9.96 18.57 -5.05
N ASN A 29 -10.81 18.45 -4.01
CA ASN A 29 -12.08 17.73 -4.06
C ASN A 29 -11.92 16.28 -4.58
N LEU A 30 -10.90 15.58 -4.07
CA LEU A 30 -10.58 14.20 -4.46
C LEU A 30 -11.23 13.21 -3.50
N ASN A 31 -11.66 12.07 -4.03
CA ASN A 31 -12.11 10.95 -3.22
C ASN A 31 -10.94 10.05 -2.79
N ASP A 32 -11.20 9.10 -1.87
CA ASP A 32 -10.17 8.18 -1.38
C ASP A 32 -9.53 7.35 -2.51
N TYR A 33 -10.29 6.95 -3.54
CA TYR A 33 -9.74 6.20 -4.67
C TYR A 33 -8.67 7.02 -5.40
N GLU A 34 -8.97 8.27 -5.74
CA GLU A 34 -8.05 9.18 -6.45
C GLU A 34 -6.81 9.50 -5.61
N MET A 35 -7.01 9.68 -4.29
CA MET A 35 -5.91 9.93 -3.36
C MET A 35 -4.93 8.75 -3.31
N TYR A 36 -5.43 7.52 -3.12
CA TYR A 36 -4.59 6.31 -3.03
C TYR A 36 -4.05 5.86 -4.40
N GLN A 37 -4.66 6.29 -5.51
CA GLN A 37 -4.14 6.07 -6.85
C GLN A 37 -2.90 6.93 -7.13
N THR A 38 -2.88 8.14 -6.59
CA THR A 38 -1.90 9.18 -6.97
C THR A 38 -0.79 9.35 -5.93
N PHE A 39 -1.15 9.32 -4.65
CA PHE A 39 -0.24 9.62 -3.55
C PHE A 39 0.11 8.37 -2.76
N ASN A 40 1.31 8.36 -2.16
CA ASN A 40 1.73 7.26 -1.28
C ASN A 40 0.94 7.23 0.05
N MET A 41 0.18 8.29 0.36
CA MET A 41 -0.61 8.43 1.60
C MET A 41 0.21 8.19 2.88
N GLY A 42 1.50 8.53 2.84
CA GLY A 42 2.44 8.34 3.94
C GLY A 42 3.15 7.00 3.98
N MET A 43 2.88 6.11 3.01
CA MET A 43 3.47 4.78 2.88
C MET A 43 4.35 4.70 1.64
N ASP A 44 5.59 5.16 1.78
CA ASP A 44 6.48 5.37 0.62
C ASP A 44 7.17 4.09 0.12
N TYR A 45 7.28 3.06 0.97
CA TYR A 45 8.00 1.83 0.62
C TYR A 45 7.26 0.57 1.10
N ALA A 46 7.19 -0.44 0.22
CA ALA A 46 6.62 -1.75 0.50
C ALA A 46 7.65 -2.84 0.27
N ILE A 47 7.73 -3.80 1.19
CA ILE A 47 8.66 -4.94 1.13
C ILE A 47 7.84 -6.23 1.16
N PHE A 48 8.02 -7.08 0.16
CA PHE A 48 7.39 -8.39 0.08
C PHE A 48 8.42 -9.46 0.45
N ILE A 49 8.19 -10.14 1.58
CA ILE A 49 9.10 -11.14 2.15
C ILE A 49 8.30 -12.34 2.70
N PRO A 50 8.95 -13.50 2.89
CA PRO A 50 8.34 -14.60 3.62
C PRO A 50 7.87 -14.17 5.01
N GLU A 51 6.72 -14.67 5.45
CA GLU A 51 6.10 -14.29 6.73
C GLU A 51 7.04 -14.48 7.93
N LYS A 52 7.80 -15.58 7.93
CA LYS A 52 8.80 -15.90 8.96
C LYS A 52 9.86 -14.81 9.15
N ASP A 53 10.12 -13.99 8.13
CA ASP A 53 11.15 -12.96 8.13
C ASP A 53 10.61 -11.57 8.51
N ALA A 54 9.29 -11.39 8.59
CA ALA A 54 8.65 -10.10 8.86
C ALA A 54 9.11 -9.48 10.19
N ALA A 55 9.12 -10.25 11.28
CA ALA A 55 9.55 -9.77 12.59
C ALA A 55 11.03 -9.34 12.60
N LYS A 56 11.89 -10.05 11.85
CA LYS A 56 13.30 -9.69 11.71
C LYS A 56 13.46 -8.38 10.92
N ALA A 57 12.74 -8.24 9.81
CA ALA A 57 12.74 -7.02 9.01
C ALA A 57 12.29 -5.81 9.82
N GLN A 58 11.20 -5.91 10.57
CA GLN A 58 10.69 -4.82 11.42
C GLN A 58 11.71 -4.36 12.47
N LYS A 59 12.43 -5.30 13.11
CA LYS A 59 13.51 -4.97 14.05
C LYS A 59 14.63 -4.16 13.39
N ILE A 60 15.01 -4.50 12.17
CA ILE A 60 16.02 -3.77 11.39
C ILE A 60 15.51 -2.37 11.04
N ILE A 61 14.26 -2.25 10.60
CA ILE A 61 13.64 -0.96 10.23
C ILE A 61 13.64 -0.01 11.44
N ILE A 62 13.18 -0.49 12.60
CA ILE A 62 13.16 0.28 13.85
C ILE A 62 14.57 0.71 14.27
N LYS A 63 15.58 -0.18 14.16
CA LYS A 63 16.98 0.15 14.47
C LYS A 63 17.51 1.30 13.61
N ASN A 64 17.01 1.43 12.39
CA ASN A 64 17.36 2.51 11.46
C ASN A 64 16.46 3.75 11.62
N LYS A 65 15.68 3.85 12.71
CA LYS A 65 14.80 4.99 13.03
C LYS A 65 13.64 5.19 12.06
N PHE A 66 13.21 4.12 11.39
CA PHE A 66 12.01 4.12 10.55
C PHE A 66 10.88 3.35 11.22
N GLN A 67 9.67 3.56 10.72
CA GLN A 67 8.47 2.83 11.14
C GLN A 67 8.07 1.81 10.08
N SER A 68 7.46 0.72 10.52
CA SER A 68 6.91 -0.31 9.64
C SER A 68 5.68 -0.95 10.24
N ILE A 69 4.79 -1.43 9.38
CA ILE A 69 3.66 -2.28 9.74
C ILE A 69 3.72 -3.55 8.91
N ASN A 70 3.25 -4.66 9.47
CA ASN A 70 2.88 -5.82 8.64
C ASN A 70 1.53 -5.47 7.99
N ALA A 71 1.60 -4.94 6.77
CA ALA A 71 0.48 -4.30 6.09
C ALA A 71 -0.55 -5.29 5.53
N GLY A 72 -0.18 -6.55 5.32
CA GLY A 72 -1.03 -7.56 4.71
C GLY A 72 -0.22 -8.63 3.99
N HIS A 73 -0.75 -9.19 2.91
CA HIS A 73 -0.17 -10.35 2.24
C HIS A 73 -0.43 -10.35 0.73
N VAL A 74 0.22 -11.28 0.04
CA VAL A 74 0.07 -11.51 -1.40
C VAL A 74 -0.36 -12.95 -1.61
N GLU A 75 -1.37 -13.14 -2.44
CA GLU A 75 -1.89 -14.46 -2.79
C GLU A 75 -2.01 -14.63 -4.31
N LYS A 76 -1.99 -15.89 -4.78
CA LYS A 76 -2.27 -16.20 -6.18
C LYS A 76 -3.72 -15.81 -6.47
N GLY A 77 -3.95 -15.07 -7.56
CA GLY A 77 -5.27 -14.58 -7.90
C GLY A 77 -5.21 -13.62 -9.08
N GLU A 78 -6.28 -12.87 -9.31
CA GLU A 78 -6.31 -11.81 -10.32
C GLU A 78 -5.21 -10.77 -10.03
N LYS A 79 -4.63 -10.17 -11.07
CA LYS A 79 -3.64 -9.09 -10.91
C LYS A 79 -4.37 -7.85 -10.37
N GLN A 80 -4.33 -7.62 -9.06
CA GLN A 80 -5.03 -6.50 -8.43
C GLN A 80 -4.41 -6.09 -7.09
N VAL A 81 -4.75 -4.89 -6.62
CA VAL A 81 -4.42 -4.42 -5.26
C VAL A 81 -5.73 -4.08 -4.55
N ILE A 82 -5.90 -4.59 -3.33
CA ILE A 82 -7.08 -4.34 -2.49
C ILE A 82 -6.62 -3.59 -1.24
N VAL A 83 -7.13 -2.38 -1.03
CA VAL A 83 -6.94 -1.63 0.22
C VAL A 83 -8.20 -1.80 1.06
N LYS A 84 -8.21 -2.82 1.93
CA LYS A 84 -9.42 -3.26 2.64
C LYS A 84 -10.06 -2.15 3.47
N LEU A 85 -9.27 -1.40 4.25
CA LEU A 85 -9.77 -0.34 5.13
C LEU A 85 -10.44 0.82 4.39
N LYS A 86 -10.20 0.95 3.08
CA LYS A 86 -10.76 2.01 2.23
C LYS A 86 -11.80 1.49 1.24
N ASN A 87 -12.08 0.18 1.23
CA ASN A 87 -12.93 -0.46 0.22
C ASN A 87 -12.51 -0.14 -1.23
N ILE A 88 -11.19 -0.05 -1.47
CA ILE A 88 -10.63 0.27 -2.80
C ILE A 88 -10.07 -1.00 -3.45
N ILE A 89 -10.35 -1.17 -4.74
CA ILE A 89 -9.77 -2.21 -5.59
C ILE A 89 -9.16 -1.56 -6.83
N PHE A 90 -7.86 -1.77 -7.03
CA PHE A 90 -7.16 -1.40 -8.26
C PHE A 90 -6.91 -2.65 -9.11
N LYS A 91 -7.57 -2.75 -10.26
CA LYS A 91 -7.47 -3.88 -11.19
C LYS A 91 -6.24 -3.77 -12.09
N GLY A 92 -5.69 -4.89 -12.53
CA GLY A 92 -4.49 -5.00 -13.38
C GLY A 92 -4.37 -3.96 -14.49
N GLU A 93 -5.47 -3.67 -15.17
CA GLU A 93 -5.59 -2.72 -16.28
C GLU A 93 -5.35 -1.26 -15.86
N THR A 94 -5.72 -0.90 -14.63
CA THR A 94 -5.53 0.46 -14.08
C THR A 94 -4.16 0.65 -13.43
N LEU A 95 -3.34 -0.40 -13.39
CA LEU A 95 -2.04 -0.42 -12.69
C LEU A 95 -0.85 -0.06 -13.58
N ASP A 96 -1.07 0.06 -14.89
CA ASP A 96 -0.09 0.48 -15.88
C ASP A 96 -0.20 2.00 -16.15
N LEU A 97 -0.27 2.80 -15.08
CA LEU A 97 -0.12 4.26 -15.20
C LEU A 97 1.32 4.55 -15.61
N ARG A 98 1.48 5.13 -16.82
CA ARG A 98 2.73 5.65 -17.36
C ARG A 98 3.01 7.04 -16.85
#